data_AF-A0A5B8A5Z5-F1
#
_entry.id   AF-A0A5B8A5Z5-F1
#
_cell.length_a   1.000
_cell.length_b   1.000
_cell.length_c   1.000
_cell.angle_alpha   90.00
_cell.angle_beta   90.00
_cell.angle_gamma   90.00
#
_symmetry.space_group_name_H-M   'P 1'
#
loop_
_entity.id
_entity.type
_entity.pdbx_description
1 polymer ?
#
loop_
_entity_poly.entity_id
_entity_poly.type
_entity_poly.pdbx_seq_one_letter_code
_entity_poly.pdbx_strand_id
1 'polypeptide(L)'
;MPITRTPRNTSRKAAATAKPRTCPVATAQPMLYVPEAIAAETLPALLRRWSKSPRWITDHQDQVAFVLHKILCLRMADVRLGPEDYSPLHFESLAGFIPRKYIKEIKELLLQNEVIECDKCYIPGVVSKGYRWHARYRGQPSRRVPVSKATFANRLARGQQRCQMPLLQDGFLQRVHQDMLAFRMEAAAARAHNAAATRATESFLDAHHAVLSTRSLSGNVYKVLRAAAADPLVRLPSVKKWKELRAKNPGRTLYELARRSRREAHEENEQVITVFAAGDFDVPLRRGLGSRVYTNLTNLSRDLRPFLVHQYFPHERLVNCDIANSQPFFACLLLREAYQRKAQAMPANVQNYIRLTSTGQFYEYMAELVGVDIDPGRNPFGRKNFKVKLFSQVFFCKDWHTQKSKFGKKFIEHFPDVYRLLQQLKTPNYKNLATTLQRTEAAFMLDCVMTHLQEMGVWCASIHDSIVCLECDQDHVINTLLEAFEREYKLSPKIEPELLRKAESDRVHFQSTTELKQAA
;
A
#
# COMPACT_ATOMS: atom_id res chain seq x y z
N MET A 1 -50.18 17.59 9.04
CA MET A 1 -51.28 17.86 8.09
C MET A 1 -50.67 18.08 6.70
N PRO A 2 -51.31 17.58 5.63
CA PRO A 2 -50.61 17.13 4.43
C PRO A 2 -50.30 18.27 3.46
N ILE A 3 -49.09 18.23 2.89
CA ILE A 3 -48.63 19.13 1.84
C ILE A 3 -49.12 18.58 0.50
N THR A 4 -49.91 19.40 -0.18
CA THR A 4 -50.48 19.19 -1.51
C THR A 4 -49.41 19.21 -2.59
N ARG A 5 -49.49 18.23 -3.50
CA ARG A 5 -48.77 18.17 -4.77
C ARG A 5 -49.57 18.92 -5.84
N THR A 6 -48.89 19.76 -6.63
CA THR A 6 -49.30 20.20 -7.98
C THR A 6 -48.07 20.68 -8.77
N PRO A 7 -48.11 20.78 -10.12
CA PRO A 7 -47.30 19.92 -10.95
C PRO A 7 -46.23 20.63 -11.79
N ARG A 8 -45.42 19.78 -12.44
CA ARG A 8 -44.44 20.04 -13.50
C ARG A 8 -44.74 21.29 -14.34
N ASN A 9 -43.75 22.16 -14.46
CA ASN A 9 -43.61 23.03 -15.63
C ASN A 9 -42.34 22.67 -16.41
N THR A 10 -42.57 22.36 -17.68
CA THR A 10 -41.64 22.05 -18.74
C THR A 10 -41.04 23.33 -19.30
N SER A 11 -39.72 23.51 -19.22
CA SER A 11 -38.91 24.15 -20.28
C SER A 11 -37.46 24.35 -19.81
N ARG A 12 -36.58 23.46 -20.28
CA ARG A 12 -35.18 23.74 -20.61
C ARG A 12 -34.61 22.50 -21.30
N LYS A 13 -35.00 22.32 -22.56
CA LYS A 13 -34.18 21.59 -23.54
C LYS A 13 -33.16 22.56 -24.11
N ALA A 14 -31.98 22.02 -24.42
CA ALA A 14 -30.84 22.63 -25.10
C ALA A 14 -29.68 23.13 -24.19
N ALA A 15 -29.08 22.20 -23.45
CA ALA A 15 -27.63 22.14 -23.31
C ALA A 15 -27.23 20.69 -23.54
N ALA A 16 -26.51 20.42 -24.62
CA ALA A 16 -26.09 19.10 -25.03
C ALA A 16 -25.18 18.49 -23.96
N THR A 17 -25.72 17.57 -23.16
CA THR A 17 -24.94 16.68 -22.33
C THR A 17 -24.18 15.73 -23.26
N ALA A 18 -22.89 16.00 -23.44
CA ALA A 18 -21.97 15.00 -23.93
C ALA A 18 -22.11 13.77 -23.03
N LYS A 19 -22.67 12.68 -23.57
CA LYS A 19 -22.64 11.37 -22.89
C LYS A 19 -21.20 11.12 -22.45
N PRO A 20 -20.94 10.64 -21.22
CA PRO A 20 -19.61 10.17 -20.87
C PRO A 20 -19.20 9.18 -21.94
N ARG A 21 -18.09 9.47 -22.63
CA ARG A 21 -17.53 8.57 -23.64
C ARG A 21 -17.27 7.25 -22.94
N THR A 22 -18.15 6.27 -23.12
CA THR A 22 -17.89 4.90 -22.73
C THR A 22 -16.70 4.46 -23.56
N CYS A 23 -15.52 4.42 -22.94
CA CYS A 23 -14.34 3.86 -23.56
C CYS A 23 -14.70 2.44 -24.03
N PRO A 24 -14.53 2.11 -25.32
CA PRO A 24 -14.66 0.74 -25.76
C PRO A 24 -13.58 -0.05 -25.00
N VAL A 25 -14.01 -0.96 -24.12
CA VAL A 25 -13.10 -1.94 -23.52
C VAL A 25 -12.70 -2.86 -24.66
N ALA A 26 -11.62 -2.50 -25.36
CA ALA A 26 -10.94 -3.42 -26.25
C ALA A 26 -10.65 -4.67 -25.41
N THR A 27 -11.17 -5.82 -25.84
CA THR A 27 -10.93 -7.10 -25.18
C THR A 27 -9.46 -7.46 -25.37
N ALA A 28 -8.59 -6.86 -24.57
CA ALA A 28 -7.19 -7.18 -24.53
C ALA A 28 -7.03 -8.66 -24.20
N GLN A 29 -6.16 -9.35 -24.93
CA GLN A 29 -5.86 -10.75 -24.64
C GLN A 29 -5.37 -10.87 -23.19
N PRO A 30 -5.90 -11.81 -22.39
CA PRO A 30 -5.46 -11.97 -21.01
C PRO A 30 -3.99 -12.35 -20.97
N MET A 31 -3.24 -11.68 -20.11
CA MET A 31 -1.81 -11.90 -19.91
C MET A 31 -1.58 -12.58 -18.56
N LEU A 32 -0.62 -13.50 -18.52
CA LEU A 32 -0.20 -14.20 -17.31
C LEU A 32 1.25 -13.84 -16.98
N TYR A 33 1.57 -13.85 -15.69
CA TYR A 33 2.90 -13.54 -15.20
C TYR A 33 3.65 -14.84 -14.90
N VAL A 34 4.81 -15.00 -15.51
CA VAL A 34 5.71 -16.13 -15.29
C VAL A 34 7.14 -15.62 -15.05
N PRO A 35 8.00 -16.36 -14.34
CA PRO A 35 9.41 -15.99 -14.17
C PRO A 35 10.08 -15.71 -15.51
N GLU A 36 10.90 -14.65 -15.61
CA GLU A 36 11.56 -14.26 -16.86
C GLU A 36 12.39 -15.39 -17.46
N ALA A 37 13.15 -16.17 -16.67
CA ALA A 37 13.91 -17.29 -17.20
C ALA A 37 13.02 -18.36 -17.87
N ILE A 38 11.80 -18.59 -17.35
CA ILE A 38 10.83 -19.50 -17.96
C ILE A 38 10.24 -18.87 -19.23
N ALA A 39 9.96 -17.57 -19.19
CA ALA A 39 9.41 -16.85 -20.32
C ALA A 39 10.40 -16.78 -21.50
N ALA A 40 11.70 -16.59 -21.21
CA ALA A 40 12.77 -16.49 -22.20
C ALA A 40 12.97 -17.81 -22.97
N GLU A 41 12.92 -18.94 -22.27
CA GLU A 41 12.96 -20.27 -22.90
C GLU A 41 11.64 -20.63 -23.59
N THR A 42 10.55 -19.92 -23.28
CA THR A 42 9.15 -20.22 -23.64
C THR A 42 8.60 -21.48 -22.98
N LEU A 43 7.36 -21.41 -22.47
CA LEU A 43 6.68 -22.55 -21.85
C LEU A 43 6.59 -23.78 -22.77
N PRO A 44 6.28 -23.65 -24.09
CA PRO A 44 6.28 -24.80 -24.99
C PRO A 44 7.60 -25.57 -25.05
N ALA A 45 8.73 -24.87 -25.18
CA ALA A 45 10.04 -25.53 -25.25
C ALA A 45 10.38 -26.24 -23.93
N LEU A 46 10.09 -25.56 -22.81
CA LEU A 46 10.26 -26.14 -21.47
C LEU A 46 9.46 -27.43 -21.29
N LEU A 47 8.18 -27.42 -21.70
CA LEU A 47 7.30 -28.58 -21.60
C LEU A 47 7.71 -29.73 -22.54
N ARG A 48 8.27 -29.42 -23.72
CA ARG A 48 8.85 -30.46 -24.61
C ARG A 48 10.04 -31.15 -23.96
N ARG A 49 10.91 -30.39 -23.28
CA ARG A 49 12.05 -30.95 -22.53
C ARG A 49 11.61 -31.88 -21.40
N TRP A 50 10.44 -31.63 -20.82
CA TRP A 50 9.81 -32.50 -19.83
C TRP A 50 8.97 -33.63 -20.46
N SER A 51 9.26 -33.98 -21.71
CA SER A 51 8.65 -35.10 -22.45
C SER A 51 7.13 -35.00 -22.61
N LYS A 52 6.55 -33.79 -22.61
CA LYS A 52 5.12 -33.61 -22.90
C LYS A 52 4.87 -33.57 -24.41
N SER A 53 3.82 -34.28 -24.84
CA SER A 53 3.45 -34.34 -26.25
C SER A 53 2.97 -32.98 -26.77
N PRO A 54 3.13 -32.69 -28.08
CA PRO A 54 2.67 -31.43 -28.68
C PRO A 54 1.19 -31.12 -28.41
N ARG A 55 0.35 -32.17 -28.40
CA ARG A 55 -1.08 -32.05 -28.07
C ARG A 55 -1.28 -31.63 -26.61
N TRP A 56 -0.57 -32.26 -25.67
CA TRP A 56 -0.66 -31.90 -24.26
C TRP A 56 -0.24 -30.45 -24.03
N ILE A 57 0.86 -30.01 -24.66
CA ILE A 57 1.38 -28.64 -24.55
C ILE A 57 0.33 -27.63 -25.01
N THR A 58 -0.26 -27.86 -26.18
CA THR A 58 -1.31 -26.99 -26.74
C THR A 58 -2.51 -26.86 -25.79
N ASP A 59 -2.86 -27.95 -25.10
CA ASP A 59 -4.02 -27.97 -24.21
C ASP A 59 -3.76 -27.40 -22.81
N HIS A 60 -2.52 -27.44 -22.32
CA HIS A 60 -2.19 -27.20 -20.90
C HIS A 60 -1.14 -26.12 -20.65
N GLN A 61 -0.45 -25.58 -21.65
CA GLN A 61 0.58 -24.53 -21.45
C GLN A 61 0.04 -23.31 -20.69
N ASP A 62 -1.18 -22.86 -21.02
CA ASP A 62 -1.80 -21.70 -20.36
C ASP A 62 -2.22 -22.02 -18.93
N GLN A 63 -2.55 -23.29 -18.66
CA GLN A 63 -2.90 -23.77 -17.33
C GLN A 63 -1.66 -23.82 -16.43
N VAL A 64 -0.51 -24.23 -16.99
CA VAL A 64 0.80 -24.16 -16.33
C VAL A 64 1.17 -22.71 -16.03
N ALA A 65 1.07 -21.81 -17.03
CA ALA A 65 1.29 -20.38 -16.85
C ALA A 65 0.40 -19.80 -15.74
N PHE A 66 -0.88 -20.22 -15.70
CA PHE A 66 -1.85 -19.74 -14.71
C PHE A 66 -1.50 -20.16 -13.29
N VAL A 67 -1.01 -21.38 -13.09
CA VAL A 67 -0.55 -21.85 -11.76
C VAL A 67 0.63 -21.00 -11.28
N LEU A 68 1.61 -20.74 -12.15
CA LEU A 68 2.76 -19.88 -11.82
C LEU A 68 2.32 -18.45 -11.49
N HIS A 69 1.43 -17.89 -12.30
CA HIS A 69 0.81 -16.59 -12.08
C HIS A 69 0.06 -16.52 -10.74
N LYS A 70 -0.71 -17.56 -10.37
CA LYS A 70 -1.44 -17.57 -9.09
C LYS A 70 -0.52 -17.62 -7.88
N ILE A 71 0.56 -18.40 -7.92
CA ILE A 71 1.57 -18.41 -6.85
C ILE A 71 2.14 -17.00 -6.66
N LEU A 72 2.45 -16.31 -7.76
CA LEU A 72 2.96 -14.95 -7.74
C LEU A 72 1.96 -13.94 -7.18
N CYS A 73 0.71 -13.93 -7.69
CA CYS A 73 -0.31 -12.98 -7.25
C CYS A 73 -0.70 -13.18 -5.77
N LEU A 74 -0.78 -14.42 -5.29
CA LEU A 74 -1.09 -14.70 -3.88
C LEU A 74 0.00 -14.16 -2.95
N ARG A 75 1.27 -14.27 -3.35
CA ARG A 75 2.40 -13.66 -2.65
C ARG A 75 2.25 -12.14 -2.58
N MET A 76 1.93 -11.49 -3.71
CA MET A 76 1.76 -10.03 -3.76
C MET A 76 0.59 -9.52 -2.92
N ALA A 77 -0.50 -10.28 -2.86
CA ALA A 77 -1.70 -9.88 -2.15
C ALA A 77 -1.54 -9.95 -0.62
N ASP A 78 -0.64 -10.78 -0.09
CA ASP A 78 -0.42 -10.92 1.35
C ASP A 78 0.99 -10.48 1.76
N VAL A 79 1.08 -9.23 2.23
CA VAL A 79 2.30 -8.58 2.72
C VAL A 79 2.98 -9.34 3.88
N ARG A 80 2.32 -10.33 4.50
CA ARG A 80 2.90 -11.16 5.56
C ARG A 80 3.80 -12.27 5.01
N LEU A 81 3.64 -12.63 3.74
CA LEU A 81 4.41 -13.67 3.06
C LEU A 81 5.72 -13.07 2.54
N GLY A 82 6.85 -13.53 3.05
CA GLY A 82 8.14 -13.30 2.44
C GLY A 82 8.36 -14.21 1.20
N PRO A 83 9.37 -13.94 0.37
CA PRO A 83 9.80 -14.78 -0.76
C PRO A 83 10.20 -16.22 -0.43
N GLU A 84 10.60 -16.47 0.81
CA GLU A 84 10.79 -17.83 1.32
C GLU A 84 9.51 -18.42 1.94
N ASP A 85 8.49 -17.61 2.22
CA ASP A 85 7.23 -18.14 2.73
C ASP A 85 6.45 -18.79 1.58
N TYR A 86 5.69 -19.84 1.93
CA TYR A 86 4.88 -20.54 0.95
C TYR A 86 3.54 -19.84 0.76
N SER A 87 3.15 -19.61 -0.50
CA SER A 87 1.86 -19.00 -0.83
C SER A 87 0.74 -20.05 -0.76
N PRO A 88 -0.30 -19.86 0.06
CA PRO A 88 -1.37 -20.84 0.22
C PRO A 88 -2.23 -20.92 -1.03
N LEU A 89 -1.98 -21.93 -1.87
CA LEU A 89 -2.67 -22.10 -3.15
C LEU A 89 -3.84 -23.07 -2.99
N HIS A 90 -5.01 -22.52 -2.65
CA HIS A 90 -6.23 -23.30 -2.43
C HIS A 90 -6.64 -24.06 -3.69
N PHE A 91 -6.93 -25.36 -3.56
CA PHE A 91 -7.28 -26.21 -4.71
C PHE A 91 -8.51 -25.68 -5.47
N GLU A 92 -9.55 -25.23 -4.76
CA GLU A 92 -10.76 -24.69 -5.39
C GLU A 92 -10.51 -23.38 -6.17
N SER A 93 -9.47 -22.60 -5.81
CA SER A 93 -9.13 -21.40 -6.56
C SER A 93 -8.63 -21.71 -7.98
N LEU A 94 -8.04 -22.89 -8.16
CA LEU A 94 -7.59 -23.41 -9.45
C LEU A 94 -8.70 -24.18 -10.16
N ALA A 95 -9.56 -24.90 -9.43
CA ALA A 95 -10.63 -25.72 -9.99
C ALA A 95 -11.67 -24.92 -10.79
N GLY A 96 -11.83 -23.63 -10.51
CA GLY A 96 -12.65 -22.74 -11.34
C GLY A 96 -12.11 -22.50 -12.75
N PHE A 97 -10.82 -22.76 -12.99
CA PHE A 97 -10.13 -22.48 -14.25
C PHE A 97 -9.55 -23.71 -14.92
N ILE A 98 -9.09 -24.68 -14.14
CA ILE A 98 -8.38 -25.88 -14.58
C ILE A 98 -9.18 -27.11 -14.12
N PRO A 99 -9.44 -28.12 -14.99
CA PRO A 99 -10.11 -29.33 -14.56
C PRO A 99 -9.31 -30.07 -13.47
N ARG A 100 -10.01 -30.57 -12.45
CA ARG A 100 -9.39 -31.12 -11.22
C ARG A 100 -8.30 -32.17 -11.48
N LYS A 101 -8.50 -33.04 -12.48
CA LYS A 101 -7.52 -34.04 -12.92
C LYS A 101 -6.16 -33.43 -13.29
N TYR A 102 -6.17 -32.34 -14.05
CA TYR A 102 -4.95 -31.70 -14.55
C TYR A 102 -4.27 -30.80 -13.52
N ILE A 103 -5.00 -30.30 -12.51
CA ILE A 103 -4.37 -29.54 -11.41
C ILE A 103 -3.30 -30.38 -10.72
N LYS A 104 -3.62 -31.63 -10.42
CA LYS A 104 -2.69 -32.54 -9.76
C LYS A 104 -1.49 -32.84 -10.66
N GLU A 105 -1.74 -33.19 -11.92
CA GLU A 105 -0.68 -33.47 -12.90
C GLU A 105 0.26 -32.27 -13.10
N ILE A 106 -0.28 -31.05 -13.26
CA ILE A 106 0.51 -29.84 -13.46
C ILE A 106 1.35 -29.50 -12.22
N LYS A 107 0.79 -29.64 -11.02
CA LYS A 107 1.54 -29.40 -9.78
C LYS A 107 2.67 -30.40 -9.60
N GLU A 108 2.41 -31.68 -9.86
CA GLU A 108 3.42 -32.73 -9.80
C GLU A 108 4.53 -32.49 -10.83
N LEU A 109 4.18 -32.11 -12.06
CA LEU A 109 5.13 -31.74 -13.10
C LEU A 109 6.04 -30.58 -12.69
N LEU A 110 5.46 -29.51 -12.12
CA LEU A 110 6.22 -28.35 -11.67
C LEU A 110 7.11 -28.65 -10.45
N LEU A 111 6.70 -29.57 -9.58
CA LEU A 111 7.49 -30.03 -8.44
C LEU A 111 8.66 -30.92 -8.87
N GLN A 112 8.41 -31.89 -9.77
CA GLN A 112 9.42 -32.83 -10.27
C GLN A 112 10.55 -32.13 -11.03
N ASN A 113 10.23 -31.03 -11.72
CA ASN A 113 11.19 -30.26 -12.51
C ASN A 113 11.75 -29.04 -11.76
N GLU A 114 11.60 -29.00 -10.43
CA GLU A 114 12.15 -27.94 -9.57
C GLU A 114 11.78 -26.53 -10.04
N VAL A 115 10.53 -26.35 -10.46
CA VAL A 115 9.98 -25.03 -10.78
C VAL A 115 9.30 -24.41 -9.58
N ILE A 116 8.60 -25.23 -8.81
CA ILE A 116 7.97 -24.82 -7.56
C ILE A 116 8.41 -25.76 -6.44
N GLU A 117 8.28 -25.27 -5.21
CA GLU A 117 8.45 -26.03 -3.98
C GLU A 117 7.13 -26.05 -3.20
N CYS A 118 6.93 -27.07 -2.37
CA CYS A 118 5.73 -27.25 -1.56
C CYS A 118 6.10 -27.51 -0.10
N ASP A 119 5.41 -26.84 0.83
CA ASP A 119 5.63 -27.00 2.28
C ASP A 119 5.14 -28.36 2.81
N LYS A 120 4.34 -29.07 2.00
CA LYS A 120 3.64 -30.33 2.35
C LYS A 120 2.74 -30.20 3.59
N CYS A 121 2.45 -28.98 4.05
CA CYS A 121 1.58 -28.72 5.19
C CYS A 121 0.13 -28.65 4.71
N TYR A 122 -0.69 -29.62 5.12
CA TYR A 122 -2.12 -29.62 4.82
C TYR A 122 -2.92 -30.05 6.03
N ILE A 123 -3.85 -29.18 6.45
CA ILE A 123 -4.80 -29.47 7.52
C ILE A 123 -6.19 -29.18 6.92
N PRO A 124 -7.04 -30.21 6.72
CA PRO A 124 -8.38 -30.02 6.15
C PRO A 124 -9.16 -28.92 6.88
N GLY A 125 -9.69 -27.95 6.12
CA GLY A 125 -10.46 -26.83 6.68
C GLY A 125 -9.65 -25.76 7.42
N VAL A 126 -8.34 -25.95 7.62
CA VAL A 126 -7.50 -25.03 8.43
C VAL A 126 -6.31 -24.48 7.63
N VAL A 127 -5.54 -25.34 6.94
CA VAL A 127 -4.32 -24.96 6.22
C VAL A 127 -4.28 -25.63 4.86
N SER A 128 -4.22 -24.82 3.80
CA SER A 128 -3.94 -25.30 2.44
C SER A 128 -2.45 -25.53 2.23
N LYS A 129 -2.08 -26.47 1.35
CA LYS A 129 -0.69 -26.63 0.90
C LYS A 129 -0.16 -25.31 0.34
N GLY A 130 0.98 -24.88 0.85
CA GLY A 130 1.68 -23.70 0.37
C GLY A 130 2.63 -24.06 -0.77
N TYR A 131 2.74 -23.15 -1.75
CA TYR A 131 3.65 -23.29 -2.88
C TYR A 131 4.48 -22.01 -3.07
N ARG A 132 5.73 -22.15 -3.50
CA ARG A 132 6.60 -21.02 -3.86
C ARG A 132 7.42 -21.37 -5.09
N TRP A 133 7.99 -20.37 -5.76
CA TRP A 133 8.96 -20.63 -6.83
C TRP A 133 10.24 -21.25 -6.25
N HIS A 134 10.83 -22.17 -7.00
CA HIS A 134 12.12 -22.77 -6.65
C HIS A 134 13.22 -21.72 -6.58
N ALA A 135 14.25 -21.96 -5.77
CA ALA A 135 15.35 -21.03 -5.54
C ALA A 135 15.97 -20.47 -6.84
N ARG A 136 16.03 -21.28 -7.91
CA ARG A 136 16.56 -20.88 -9.23
C ARG A 136 15.77 -19.75 -9.93
N TYR A 137 14.50 -19.56 -9.59
CA TYR A 137 13.61 -18.56 -10.21
C TYR A 137 13.24 -17.42 -9.25
N ARG A 138 13.62 -17.56 -7.98
CA ARG A 138 13.37 -16.57 -6.94
C ARG A 138 14.20 -15.30 -7.24
N GLY A 139 13.62 -14.13 -6.99
CA GLY A 139 14.29 -12.84 -7.25
C GLY A 139 14.38 -12.40 -8.71
N GLN A 140 13.90 -13.21 -9.66
CA GLN A 140 13.85 -12.80 -11.05
C GLN A 140 12.59 -11.98 -11.33
N PRO A 141 12.65 -10.98 -12.24
CA PRO A 141 11.46 -10.30 -12.69
C PRO A 141 10.52 -11.29 -13.38
N SER A 142 9.23 -10.95 -13.41
CA SER A 142 8.27 -11.72 -14.20
C SER A 142 8.07 -11.07 -15.56
N ARG A 143 7.78 -11.90 -16.56
CA ARG A 143 7.38 -11.46 -17.89
C ARG A 143 5.91 -11.81 -18.12
N ARG A 144 5.22 -10.91 -18.82
CA ARG A 144 3.86 -11.13 -19.29
C ARG A 144 3.89 -12.06 -20.50
N VAL A 145 3.14 -13.16 -20.44
CA VAL A 145 2.97 -14.12 -21.53
C VAL A 145 1.49 -14.13 -21.93
N PRO A 146 1.17 -13.99 -23.24
CA PRO A 146 -0.20 -14.04 -23.71
C PRO A 146 -0.77 -15.45 -23.55
N VAL A 147 -2.05 -15.52 -23.20
CA VAL A 147 -2.80 -16.78 -23.19
C VAL A 147 -3.02 -17.23 -24.63
N SER A 148 -2.52 -18.42 -24.95
CA SER A 148 -2.51 -18.93 -26.32
C SER A 148 -3.88 -19.45 -26.77
N LYS A 149 -4.62 -20.11 -25.88
CA LYS A 149 -5.88 -20.79 -26.20
C LYS A 149 -7.09 -19.89 -25.90
N ALA A 150 -7.87 -19.58 -26.95
CA ALA A 150 -9.06 -18.73 -26.84
C ALA A 150 -10.09 -19.21 -25.80
N THR A 151 -10.30 -20.52 -25.66
CA THR A 151 -11.25 -21.06 -24.67
C THR A 151 -10.78 -20.83 -23.23
N PHE A 152 -9.47 -20.89 -22.97
CA PHE A 152 -8.91 -20.58 -21.66
C PHE A 152 -8.91 -19.06 -21.41
N ALA A 153 -8.58 -18.26 -22.42
CA ALA A 153 -8.68 -16.81 -22.37
C ALA A 153 -10.10 -16.36 -22.00
N ASN A 154 -11.13 -16.92 -22.64
CA ASN A 154 -12.53 -16.65 -22.32
C ASN A 154 -12.90 -17.06 -20.89
N ARG A 155 -12.34 -18.16 -20.38
CA ARG A 155 -12.57 -18.59 -18.99
C ARG A 155 -11.92 -17.64 -17.99
N LEU A 156 -10.70 -17.17 -18.27
CA LEU A 156 -10.03 -16.14 -17.47
C LEU A 156 -10.81 -14.83 -17.47
N ALA A 157 -11.26 -14.38 -18.66
CA ALA A 157 -12.06 -13.17 -18.80
C ALA A 157 -13.36 -13.24 -18.00
N ARG A 158 -14.08 -14.38 -18.05
CA ARG A 158 -15.27 -14.61 -17.20
C ARG A 158 -14.95 -14.58 -15.70
N GLY A 159 -13.80 -15.15 -15.32
CA GLY A 159 -13.33 -15.08 -13.93
C GLY A 159 -13.02 -13.65 -13.49
N GLN A 160 -12.36 -12.87 -14.33
CA GLN A 160 -12.08 -11.45 -14.10
C GLN A 160 -13.38 -10.65 -14.01
N GLN A 161 -14.35 -10.87 -14.90
CA GLN A 161 -15.68 -10.25 -14.84
C GLN A 161 -16.38 -10.54 -13.50
N ARG A 162 -16.30 -11.78 -13.00
CA ARG A 162 -16.83 -12.11 -11.65
C ARG A 162 -16.14 -11.33 -10.54
N CYS A 163 -14.82 -11.14 -10.63
CA CYS A 163 -14.07 -10.32 -9.68
C CYS A 163 -14.37 -8.81 -9.82
N GLN A 164 -14.79 -8.35 -11.00
CA GLN A 164 -15.20 -6.98 -11.29
C GLN A 164 -16.67 -6.70 -10.96
N MET A 165 -17.48 -7.70 -10.62
CA MET A 165 -18.88 -7.51 -10.21
C MET A 165 -19.09 -6.41 -9.14
N PRO A 166 -18.22 -6.27 -8.12
CA PRO A 166 -18.33 -5.15 -7.17
C PRO A 166 -18.24 -3.77 -7.84
N LEU A 167 -17.46 -3.62 -8.92
CA LEU A 167 -17.37 -2.35 -9.68
C LEU A 167 -18.68 -2.02 -10.40
N LEU A 168 -19.39 -3.03 -10.89
CA LEU A 168 -20.65 -2.84 -11.60
C LEU A 168 -21.78 -2.38 -10.67
N GLN A 169 -21.62 -2.57 -9.35
CA GLN A 169 -22.61 -2.25 -8.34
C GLN A 169 -22.30 -0.94 -7.59
N ASP A 170 -21.07 -0.41 -7.73
CA ASP A 170 -20.60 0.76 -7.01
C ASP A 170 -19.87 1.71 -7.98
N GLY A 171 -20.57 2.78 -8.39
CA GLY A 171 -20.04 3.77 -9.32
C GLY A 171 -18.79 4.50 -8.80
N PHE A 172 -18.66 4.65 -7.47
CA PHE A 172 -17.46 5.22 -6.87
C PHE A 172 -16.27 4.27 -7.05
N LEU A 173 -16.43 2.97 -6.77
CA LEU A 173 -15.35 2.00 -6.99
C LEU A 173 -14.98 1.85 -8.47
N GLN A 174 -15.97 1.94 -9.37
CA GLN A 174 -15.71 1.97 -10.81
C GLN A 174 -14.80 3.15 -11.16
N ARG A 175 -15.08 4.35 -10.63
CA ARG A 175 -14.26 5.53 -10.87
C ARG A 175 -12.87 5.41 -10.23
N VAL A 176 -12.76 4.93 -8.98
CA VAL A 176 -11.46 4.64 -8.35
C VAL A 176 -10.62 3.68 -9.21
N HIS A 177 -11.24 2.65 -9.79
CA HIS A 177 -10.54 1.74 -10.68
C HIS A 177 -10.08 2.42 -11.98
N GLN A 178 -10.91 3.28 -12.57
CA GLN A 178 -10.53 4.07 -13.74
C GLN A 178 -9.36 5.02 -13.44
N ASP A 179 -9.41 5.72 -12.31
CA ASP A 179 -8.33 6.62 -11.87
C ASP A 179 -7.04 5.82 -11.63
N MET A 180 -7.14 4.61 -11.07
CA MET A 180 -6.01 3.69 -10.92
C MET A 180 -5.39 3.31 -12.28
N LEU A 181 -6.20 3.02 -13.30
CA LEU A 181 -5.73 2.65 -14.64
C LEU A 181 -4.93 3.76 -15.34
N ALA A 182 -5.01 5.00 -14.86
CA ALA A 182 -4.21 6.10 -15.38
C ALA A 182 -2.77 6.12 -14.85
N PHE A 183 -2.43 5.35 -13.81
CA PHE A 183 -1.05 5.26 -13.32
C PHE A 183 -0.17 4.41 -14.23
N ARG A 184 1.06 4.87 -14.44
CA ARG A 184 2.19 4.06 -14.94
C ARG A 184 3.41 4.28 -14.07
N MET A 185 4.46 3.52 -14.34
CA MET A 185 5.75 3.67 -13.66
C MET A 185 6.90 3.71 -14.67
N GLU A 186 7.87 4.61 -14.43
CA GLU A 186 9.15 4.66 -15.16
C GLU A 186 10.00 3.43 -14.80
N ALA A 187 9.69 2.30 -15.44
CA ALA A 187 10.22 0.99 -15.05
C ALA A 187 11.74 0.93 -15.01
N ALA A 188 12.43 1.51 -16.01
CA ALA A 188 13.89 1.50 -16.06
C ALA A 188 14.52 2.22 -14.86
N ALA A 189 14.03 3.42 -14.54
CA ALA A 189 14.52 4.21 -13.40
C ALA A 189 14.19 3.53 -12.07
N ALA A 190 12.98 2.99 -11.93
CA ALA A 190 12.55 2.28 -10.72
C ALA A 190 13.40 1.02 -10.45
N ARG A 191 13.69 0.22 -11.49
CA ARG A 191 14.57 -0.96 -11.38
C ARG A 191 16.00 -0.59 -11.02
N ALA A 192 16.53 0.46 -11.66
CA ALA A 192 17.87 0.96 -11.35
C ALA A 192 17.98 1.39 -9.89
N HIS A 193 16.97 2.11 -9.37
CA HIS A 193 16.91 2.50 -7.97
C HIS A 193 16.79 1.31 -7.02
N ASN A 194 15.89 0.35 -7.33
CA ASN A 194 15.71 -0.85 -6.53
C ASN A 194 17.00 -1.70 -6.46
N ALA A 195 17.73 -1.82 -7.57
CA ALA A 195 19.02 -2.50 -7.62
C ALA A 195 20.10 -1.74 -6.84
N ALA A 196 20.16 -0.41 -6.96
CA ALA A 196 21.11 0.43 -6.22
C ALA A 196 20.88 0.33 -4.70
N ALA A 197 19.62 0.41 -4.23
CA ALA A 197 19.26 0.23 -2.83
C ALA A 197 19.68 -1.14 -2.28
N THR A 198 19.51 -2.20 -3.07
CA THR A 198 19.98 -3.55 -2.71
C THR A 198 21.49 -3.60 -2.58
N ARG A 199 22.25 -3.11 -3.58
CA ARG A 199 23.72 -3.11 -3.54
C ARG A 199 24.27 -2.30 -2.36
N ALA A 200 23.77 -1.08 -2.15
CA ALA A 200 24.18 -0.24 -1.03
C ALA A 200 23.90 -0.91 0.32
N THR A 201 22.72 -1.53 0.46
CA THR A 201 22.37 -2.25 1.68
C THR A 201 23.24 -3.49 1.89
N GLU A 202 23.48 -4.32 0.87
CA GLU A 202 24.35 -5.50 1.01
C GLU A 202 25.79 -5.10 1.35
N SER A 203 26.36 -4.10 0.67
CA SER A 203 27.69 -3.56 0.99
C SER A 203 27.77 -3.04 2.44
N PHE A 204 26.74 -2.33 2.91
CA PHE A 204 26.65 -1.89 4.30
C PHE A 204 26.63 -3.09 5.28
N LEU A 205 25.86 -4.12 4.98
CA LEU A 205 25.75 -5.32 5.82
C LEU A 205 27.08 -6.09 5.86
N ASP A 206 27.79 -6.16 4.74
CA ASP A 206 29.10 -6.81 4.64
C ASP A 206 30.15 -6.06 5.47
N ALA A 207 30.18 -4.72 5.37
CA ALA A 207 31.06 -3.88 6.18
C ALA A 207 30.80 -3.99 7.69
N HIS A 208 29.56 -4.32 8.09
CA HIS A 208 29.15 -4.48 9.49
C HIS A 208 28.95 -5.94 9.91
N HIS A 209 29.48 -6.90 9.14
CA HIS A 209 29.27 -8.33 9.36
C HIS A 209 29.65 -8.76 10.78
N ALA A 210 30.77 -8.27 11.31
CA ALA A 210 31.23 -8.61 12.66
C ALA A 210 30.18 -8.30 13.74
N VAL A 211 29.54 -7.12 13.66
CA VAL A 211 28.50 -6.68 14.60
C VAL A 211 27.19 -7.45 14.39
N LEU A 212 26.91 -7.85 13.15
CA LEU A 212 25.68 -8.53 12.74
C LEU A 212 25.74 -10.06 12.86
N SER A 213 26.91 -10.62 13.21
CA SER A 213 27.11 -12.07 13.42
C SER A 213 26.36 -12.63 14.64
N THR A 214 25.86 -11.76 15.52
CA THR A 214 25.03 -12.13 16.68
C THR A 214 23.63 -12.59 16.28
N ARG A 215 22.97 -13.33 17.18
CA ARG A 215 21.55 -13.73 17.08
C ARG A 215 20.61 -12.84 17.89
N SER A 216 21.15 -11.94 18.70
CA SER A 216 20.38 -11.06 19.59
C SER A 216 20.44 -9.62 19.13
N LEU A 217 19.27 -9.00 18.92
CA LEU A 217 19.18 -7.58 18.64
C LEU A 217 19.08 -6.82 19.96
N SER A 218 20.20 -6.31 20.46
CA SER A 218 20.17 -5.34 21.55
C SER A 218 19.72 -3.96 21.02
N GLY A 219 19.05 -3.18 21.87
CA GLY A 219 18.62 -1.82 21.50
C GLY A 219 19.80 -0.90 21.13
N ASN A 220 20.99 -1.16 21.69
CA ASN A 220 22.21 -0.41 21.40
C ASN A 220 22.77 -0.78 20.02
N VAL A 221 22.81 -2.07 19.67
CA VAL A 221 23.27 -2.53 18.34
C VAL A 221 22.44 -1.90 17.21
N TYR A 222 21.11 -1.90 17.34
CA TYR A 222 20.25 -1.30 16.32
C TYR A 222 20.47 0.23 16.17
N LYS A 223 20.70 0.94 17.29
CA LYS A 223 20.99 2.38 17.25
C LYS A 223 22.32 2.65 16.54
N VAL A 224 23.37 1.90 16.84
CA VAL A 224 24.69 2.02 16.22
C VAL A 224 24.59 1.76 14.72
N LEU A 225 24.00 0.64 14.31
CA LEU A 225 23.81 0.30 12.89
C LEU A 225 23.03 1.38 12.14
N ARG A 226 21.99 1.92 12.76
CA ARG A 226 21.16 2.95 12.12
C ARG A 226 21.86 4.29 12.04
N ALA A 227 22.71 4.63 13.00
CA ALA A 227 23.54 5.84 12.94
C ALA A 227 24.64 5.71 11.88
N ALA A 228 25.20 4.50 11.70
CA ALA A 228 26.21 4.23 10.69
C ALA A 228 25.63 4.18 9.25
N ALA A 229 24.33 3.92 9.09
CA ALA A 229 23.64 3.90 7.80
C ALA A 229 23.37 5.33 7.27
N ALA A 230 24.43 6.06 6.94
CA ALA A 230 24.35 7.44 6.44
C ALA A 230 23.85 7.53 5.00
N ASP A 231 24.12 6.51 4.17
CA ASP A 231 23.67 6.48 2.78
C ASP A 231 22.12 6.34 2.72
N PRO A 232 21.41 7.29 2.08
CA PRO A 232 19.97 7.26 1.95
C PRO A 232 19.44 6.10 1.10
N LEU A 233 20.29 5.28 0.47
CA LEU A 233 19.95 4.02 -0.20
C LEU A 233 19.97 2.80 0.72
N VAL A 234 20.63 2.87 1.88
CA VAL A 234 20.70 1.74 2.81
C VAL A 234 19.33 1.52 3.45
N ARG A 235 18.81 0.29 3.34
CA ARG A 235 17.48 -0.10 3.83
C ARG A 235 17.59 -1.18 4.90
N LEU A 236 17.71 -0.76 6.16
CA LEU A 236 17.69 -1.67 7.30
C LEU A 236 16.25 -2.05 7.71
N PRO A 237 16.01 -3.33 8.10
CA PRO A 237 14.71 -3.72 8.63
C PRO A 237 14.37 -2.94 9.91
N SER A 238 13.08 -2.64 10.13
CA SER A 238 12.63 -2.03 11.38
C SER A 238 12.84 -2.98 12.56
N VAL A 239 12.96 -2.46 13.80
CA VAL A 239 13.04 -3.29 15.02
C VAL A 239 11.90 -4.31 15.12
N LYS A 240 10.70 -3.93 14.70
CA LYS A 240 9.54 -4.85 14.66
C LYS A 240 9.78 -5.98 13.65
N LYS A 241 10.20 -5.64 12.43
CA LYS A 241 10.51 -6.62 11.39
C LYS A 241 11.65 -7.55 11.81
N TRP A 242 12.68 -7.04 12.48
CA TRP A 242 13.74 -7.86 13.08
C TRP A 242 13.21 -8.87 14.08
N LYS A 243 12.32 -8.47 14.99
CA LYS A 243 11.69 -9.39 15.95
C LYS A 243 10.88 -10.48 15.24
N GLU A 244 10.13 -10.11 14.20
CA GLU A 244 9.37 -11.06 13.39
C GLU A 244 10.26 -12.05 12.64
N LEU A 245 11.32 -11.55 11.98
CA LEU A 245 12.28 -12.39 11.24
C LEU A 245 13.00 -13.38 12.16
N ARG A 246 13.40 -12.95 13.35
CA ARG A 246 14.03 -13.79 14.37
C ARG A 246 13.06 -14.84 14.92
N ALA A 247 11.82 -14.47 15.20
CA ALA A 247 10.80 -15.40 15.67
C ALA A 247 10.53 -16.50 14.63
N LYS A 248 10.53 -16.16 13.34
CA LYS A 248 10.41 -17.13 12.24
C LYS A 248 11.68 -17.96 12.00
N ASN A 249 12.86 -17.50 12.43
CA ASN A 249 14.15 -18.10 12.07
C ASN A 249 15.16 -18.03 13.25
N PRO A 250 14.93 -18.78 14.35
CA PRO A 250 15.70 -18.64 15.59
C PRO A 250 17.20 -18.99 15.48
N GLY A 251 17.59 -19.78 14.48
CA GLY A 251 18.98 -20.22 14.29
C GLY A 251 19.88 -19.26 13.49
N ARG A 252 19.30 -18.25 12.82
CA ARG A 252 20.04 -17.38 11.89
C ARG A 252 20.63 -16.15 12.56
N THR A 253 21.76 -15.67 12.05
CA THR A 253 22.40 -14.43 12.50
C THR A 253 21.60 -13.21 12.05
N LEU A 254 21.83 -12.04 12.68
CA LEU A 254 21.20 -10.81 12.20
C LEU A 254 21.63 -10.51 10.76
N TYR A 255 22.90 -10.72 10.42
CA TYR A 255 23.42 -10.53 9.06
C TYR A 255 22.61 -11.32 8.02
N GLU A 256 22.44 -12.62 8.24
CA GLU A 256 21.69 -13.50 7.33
C GLU A 256 20.23 -13.05 7.18
N LEU A 257 19.60 -12.63 8.29
CA LEU A 257 18.22 -12.16 8.29
C LEU A 257 18.05 -10.82 7.56
N ALA A 258 18.99 -9.88 7.72
CA ALA A 258 18.96 -8.61 6.99
C ALA A 258 19.18 -8.82 5.49
N ARG A 259 20.20 -9.59 5.09
CA ARG A 259 20.45 -9.88 3.67
C ARG A 259 19.25 -10.56 3.04
N ARG A 260 18.67 -11.55 3.73
CA ARG A 260 17.41 -12.18 3.31
C ARG A 260 16.32 -11.13 3.15
N SER A 261 16.00 -10.36 4.18
CA SER A 261 14.93 -9.34 4.11
C SER A 261 15.14 -8.31 3.00
N ARG A 262 16.39 -7.97 2.66
CA ARG A 262 16.71 -7.02 1.58
C ARG A 262 16.50 -7.65 0.21
N ARG A 263 16.96 -8.89 0.00
CA ARG A 263 16.67 -9.63 -1.24
C ARG A 263 15.17 -9.77 -1.41
N GLU A 264 14.48 -10.12 -0.34
CA GLU A 264 13.03 -10.31 -0.34
C GLU A 264 12.28 -9.06 -0.83
N ALA A 265 12.61 -7.90 -0.26
CA ALA A 265 12.03 -6.63 -0.66
C ALA A 265 12.44 -6.19 -2.08
N HIS A 266 13.59 -6.62 -2.59
CA HIS A 266 14.00 -6.37 -3.97
C HIS A 266 13.07 -7.10 -4.96
N GLU A 267 12.74 -8.36 -4.70
CA GLU A 267 11.86 -9.15 -5.59
C GLU A 267 10.43 -8.64 -5.59
N GLU A 268 9.91 -8.29 -4.41
CA GLU A 268 8.58 -7.69 -4.27
C GLU A 268 8.49 -6.39 -5.08
N ASN A 269 9.51 -5.55 -4.99
CA ASN A 269 9.59 -4.31 -5.76
C ASN A 269 9.66 -4.56 -7.27
N GLU A 270 10.48 -5.50 -7.76
CA GLU A 270 10.55 -5.83 -9.21
C GLU A 270 9.20 -6.25 -9.77
N GLN A 271 8.44 -7.01 -8.97
CA GLN A 271 7.12 -7.44 -9.37
C GLN A 271 6.13 -6.27 -9.40
N VAL A 272 6.15 -5.41 -8.39
CA VAL A 272 5.31 -4.21 -8.33
C VAL A 272 5.63 -3.27 -9.51
N ILE A 273 6.92 -3.07 -9.82
CA ILE A 273 7.35 -2.27 -10.97
C ILE A 273 6.74 -2.82 -12.26
N THR A 274 6.79 -4.14 -12.44
CA THR A 274 6.24 -4.80 -13.64
C THR A 274 4.73 -4.60 -13.75
N VAL A 275 3.99 -4.72 -12.65
CA VAL A 275 2.53 -4.49 -12.61
C VAL A 275 2.17 -3.03 -12.95
N PHE A 276 2.84 -2.06 -12.33
CA PHE A 276 2.59 -0.64 -12.60
C PHE A 276 3.02 -0.21 -14.00
N ALA A 277 4.10 -0.76 -14.54
CA ALA A 277 4.53 -0.51 -15.91
C ALA A 277 3.49 -1.02 -16.92
N ALA A 278 2.85 -2.16 -16.63
CA ALA A 278 1.82 -2.74 -17.48
C ALA A 278 0.43 -2.09 -17.31
N GLY A 279 0.16 -1.46 -16.16
CA GLY A 279 -1.19 -1.00 -15.80
C GLY A 279 -2.14 -2.13 -15.39
N ASP A 280 -1.60 -3.30 -15.02
CA ASP A 280 -2.37 -4.50 -14.67
C ASP A 280 -2.84 -4.46 -13.21
N PHE A 281 -3.69 -3.49 -12.87
CA PHE A 281 -4.15 -3.28 -11.48
C PHE A 281 -5.28 -4.23 -11.08
N ASP A 282 -5.28 -4.59 -9.80
CA ASP A 282 -6.37 -5.34 -9.19
C ASP A 282 -7.62 -4.47 -9.05
N VAL A 283 -8.78 -5.12 -8.96
CA VAL A 283 -10.04 -4.44 -8.63
C VAL A 283 -9.92 -3.85 -7.22
N PRO A 284 -10.18 -2.54 -7.03
CA PRO A 284 -10.20 -1.92 -5.72
C PRO A 284 -11.12 -2.67 -4.74
N LEU A 285 -10.60 -2.99 -3.57
CA LEU A 285 -11.37 -3.67 -2.53
C LEU A 285 -11.88 -2.66 -1.50
N ARG A 286 -13.18 -2.69 -1.24
CA ARG A 286 -13.83 -1.91 -0.19
C ARG A 286 -14.78 -2.80 0.62
N ARG A 287 -14.73 -2.69 1.95
CA ARG A 287 -15.54 -3.51 2.85
C ARG A 287 -16.93 -2.92 3.15
N GLY A 288 -17.23 -1.75 2.59
CA GLY A 288 -18.47 -1.00 2.77
C GLY A 288 -18.24 0.52 2.88
N LEU A 289 -19.33 1.29 2.93
CA LEU A 289 -19.30 2.74 3.11
C LEU A 289 -18.58 3.14 4.40
N GLY A 290 -17.79 4.22 4.36
CA GLY A 290 -16.93 4.64 5.47
C GLY A 290 -15.78 3.68 5.79
N SER A 291 -15.48 2.71 4.92
CA SER A 291 -14.25 1.92 5.00
C SER A 291 -13.23 2.37 3.97
N ARG A 292 -11.94 2.23 4.32
CA ARG A 292 -10.82 2.47 3.41
C ARG A 292 -10.95 1.59 2.16
N VAL A 293 -10.56 2.16 1.03
CA VAL A 293 -10.39 1.43 -0.22
C VAL A 293 -8.94 0.95 -0.31
N TYR A 294 -8.76 -0.31 -0.69
CA TYR A 294 -7.45 -0.91 -0.91
C TYR A 294 -7.21 -1.06 -2.42
N THR A 295 -6.14 -0.43 -2.90
CA THR A 295 -5.67 -0.48 -4.29
C THR A 295 -4.19 -0.85 -4.33
N ASN A 296 -3.67 -1.16 -5.52
CA ASN A 296 -2.23 -1.36 -5.72
C ASN A 296 -1.42 -0.11 -5.30
N LEU A 297 -1.98 1.10 -5.42
CA LEU A 297 -1.36 2.35 -4.95
C LEU A 297 -1.27 2.40 -3.41
N THR A 298 -2.32 2.00 -2.69
CA THR A 298 -2.28 1.99 -1.21
C THR A 298 -1.24 1.01 -0.65
N ASN A 299 -0.91 -0.04 -1.40
CA ASN A 299 0.12 -1.02 -1.06
C ASN A 299 1.52 -0.64 -1.58
N LEU A 300 1.64 0.42 -2.39
CA LEU A 300 2.90 0.81 -3.01
C LEU A 300 3.87 1.41 -1.97
N SER A 301 5.08 0.85 -1.95
CA SER A 301 6.16 1.32 -1.08
C SER A 301 6.53 2.77 -1.41
N ARG A 302 6.89 3.55 -0.38
CA ARG A 302 7.28 4.96 -0.56
C ARG A 302 8.52 5.11 -1.46
N ASP A 303 9.40 4.11 -1.47
CA ASP A 303 10.59 4.11 -2.32
C ASP A 303 10.27 4.05 -3.82
N LEU A 304 9.12 3.49 -4.20
CA LEU A 304 8.72 3.36 -5.61
C LEU A 304 7.78 4.49 -6.10
N ARG A 305 7.16 5.25 -5.18
CA ARG A 305 6.27 6.37 -5.53
C ARG A 305 6.91 7.44 -6.42
N PRO A 306 8.20 7.78 -6.30
CA PRO A 306 8.83 8.79 -7.15
C PRO A 306 8.93 8.43 -8.63
N PHE A 307 8.70 7.18 -8.99
CA PHE A 307 8.70 6.70 -10.37
C PHE A 307 7.30 6.61 -10.97
N LEU A 308 6.26 6.98 -10.21
CA LEU A 308 4.90 7.05 -10.74
C LEU A 308 4.75 8.20 -11.72
N VAL A 309 4.03 7.94 -12.81
CA VAL A 309 3.67 8.93 -13.82
C VAL A 309 2.21 8.74 -14.23
N HIS A 310 1.58 9.79 -14.74
CA HIS A 310 0.26 9.70 -15.33
C HIS A 310 0.35 9.29 -16.80
N GLN A 311 -0.41 8.28 -17.22
CA GLN A 311 -0.41 7.73 -18.57
C GLN A 311 -0.68 8.80 -19.64
N TYR A 312 -1.65 9.67 -19.37
CA TYR A 312 -2.11 10.67 -20.34
C TYR A 312 -1.38 12.02 -20.21
N PHE A 313 -0.69 12.23 -19.09
CA PHE A 313 0.05 13.46 -18.78
C PHE A 313 1.42 13.11 -18.17
N PRO A 314 2.31 12.46 -18.96
CA PRO A 314 3.56 11.90 -18.43
C PRO A 314 4.58 12.97 -17.99
N HIS A 315 4.45 14.21 -18.47
CA HIS A 315 5.30 15.33 -18.11
C HIS A 315 4.85 16.03 -16.82
N GLU A 316 3.61 15.80 -16.41
CA GLU A 316 3.01 16.47 -15.27
C GLU A 316 3.39 15.70 -14.01
N ARG A 317 3.88 16.44 -13.03
CA ARG A 317 4.27 15.85 -11.75
C ARG A 317 3.02 15.47 -10.99
N LEU A 318 3.18 14.44 -10.16
CA LEU A 318 2.15 14.01 -9.22
C LEU A 318 2.45 14.59 -7.84
N VAL A 319 1.42 15.14 -7.21
CA VAL A 319 1.47 15.68 -5.85
C VAL A 319 0.57 14.85 -4.96
N ASN A 320 1.05 14.51 -3.77
CA ASN A 320 0.26 13.93 -2.70
C ASN A 320 -0.08 14.99 -1.66
N CYS A 321 -1.34 15.37 -1.56
CA CYS A 321 -1.85 16.32 -0.56
C CYS A 321 -2.14 15.57 0.75
N ASP A 322 -1.22 15.64 1.71
CA ASP A 322 -1.31 14.94 3.01
C ASP A 322 -1.88 15.85 4.10
N ILE A 323 -2.75 15.32 4.96
CA ILE A 323 -3.28 16.07 6.11
C ILE A 323 -2.27 16.02 7.26
N ALA A 324 -1.72 17.18 7.64
CA ALA A 324 -0.86 17.27 8.80
C ALA A 324 -1.63 16.87 10.07
N ASN A 325 -0.99 16.10 10.95
CA ASN A 325 -1.61 15.58 12.17
C ASN A 325 -2.92 14.81 11.94
N SER A 326 -3.11 14.21 10.77
CA SER A 326 -4.33 13.53 10.32
C SER A 326 -5.13 12.84 11.45
N GLN A 327 -4.66 11.74 12.04
CA GLN A 327 -5.46 11.04 13.07
C GLN A 327 -5.82 11.90 14.30
N PRO A 328 -4.89 12.65 14.93
CA PRO A 328 -5.22 13.63 15.96
C PRO A 328 -6.24 14.69 15.51
N PHE A 329 -6.16 15.14 14.26
CA PHE A 329 -7.10 16.09 13.68
C PHE A 329 -8.48 15.46 13.41
N PHE A 330 -8.56 14.21 12.95
CA PHE A 330 -9.84 13.50 12.82
C PHE A 330 -10.53 13.28 14.17
N ALA A 331 -9.80 13.25 15.28
CA ALA A 331 -10.41 13.31 16.62
C ALA A 331 -11.12 14.65 16.89
N CYS A 332 -10.69 15.75 16.26
CA CYS A 332 -11.36 17.05 16.33
C CYS A 332 -12.73 17.04 15.68
N LEU A 333 -12.94 16.28 14.60
CA LEU A 333 -14.27 16.13 13.99
C LEU A 333 -15.25 15.51 15.01
N LEU A 334 -14.82 14.45 15.69
CA LEU A 334 -15.61 13.78 16.73
C LEU A 334 -15.85 14.69 17.94
N LEU A 335 -14.87 15.53 18.32
CA LEU A 335 -15.04 16.55 19.36
C LEU A 335 -16.10 17.58 18.95
N ARG A 336 -16.00 18.14 17.74
CA ARG A 336 -16.96 19.13 17.23
C ARG A 336 -18.38 18.57 17.26
N GLU A 337 -18.58 17.37 16.73
CA GLU A 337 -19.88 16.69 16.75
C GLU A 337 -20.39 16.45 18.18
N ALA A 338 -19.51 16.05 19.11
CA ALA A 338 -19.90 15.75 20.49
C ALA A 338 -20.35 17.02 21.25
N TYR A 339 -19.66 18.14 21.07
CA TYR A 339 -19.99 19.42 21.72
C TYR A 339 -21.18 20.12 21.06
N GLN A 340 -21.30 20.06 19.72
CA GLN A 340 -22.46 20.56 19.00
C GLN A 340 -23.74 19.83 19.44
N ARG A 341 -23.73 18.50 19.52
CA ARG A 341 -24.89 17.71 19.97
C ARG A 341 -25.34 18.03 21.38
N LYS A 342 -24.42 18.42 22.26
CA LYS A 342 -24.72 18.80 23.64
C LYS A 342 -25.13 20.27 23.79
N ALA A 343 -25.08 21.06 22.71
CA ALA A 343 -25.20 22.51 22.76
C ALA A 343 -24.25 23.15 23.81
N GLN A 344 -23.06 22.58 23.98
CA GLN A 344 -22.07 23.03 24.96
C GLN A 344 -20.94 23.80 24.30
N ALA A 345 -20.52 24.89 24.94
CA ALA A 345 -19.30 25.58 24.56
C ALA A 345 -18.09 24.65 24.76
N MET A 346 -17.15 24.66 23.80
CA MET A 346 -15.93 23.87 23.93
C MET A 346 -15.00 24.47 24.99
N PRO A 347 -14.51 23.67 25.96
CA PRO A 347 -13.55 24.14 26.94
C PRO A 347 -12.22 24.56 26.29
N ALA A 348 -11.45 25.40 26.99
CA ALA A 348 -10.21 26.00 26.47
C ALA A 348 -9.16 24.96 26.04
N ASN A 349 -9.05 23.83 26.74
CA ASN A 349 -8.13 22.75 26.36
C ASN A 349 -8.54 22.06 25.04
N VAL A 350 -9.84 21.91 24.77
CA VAL A 350 -10.37 21.35 23.51
C VAL A 350 -10.09 22.32 22.38
N GLN A 351 -10.33 23.61 22.59
CA GLN A 351 -10.00 24.65 21.61
C GLN A 351 -8.50 24.68 21.30
N ASN A 352 -7.64 24.60 22.32
CA ASN A 352 -6.19 24.54 22.14
C ASN A 352 -5.76 23.26 21.39
N TYR A 353 -6.36 22.11 21.70
CA TYR A 353 -6.10 20.86 20.97
C TYR A 353 -6.45 21.00 19.49
N ILE A 354 -7.65 21.53 19.19
CA ILE A 354 -8.11 21.81 17.81
C ILE A 354 -7.13 22.74 17.10
N ARG A 355 -6.73 23.85 17.74
CA ARG A 355 -5.77 24.79 17.17
C ARG A 355 -4.44 24.10 16.83
N LEU A 356 -3.89 23.32 17.76
CA LEU A 356 -2.60 22.64 17.60
C LEU A 356 -2.63 21.56 16.51
N THR A 357 -3.70 20.78 16.41
CA THR A 357 -3.84 19.76 15.36
C THR A 357 -4.03 20.43 14.00
N SER A 358 -4.91 21.43 13.92
CA SER A 358 -5.21 22.20 12.69
C SER A 358 -3.99 22.92 12.13
N THR A 359 -3.14 23.49 12.99
CA THR A 359 -1.92 24.21 12.57
C THR A 359 -0.71 23.31 12.31
N GLY A 360 -0.83 22.00 12.52
CA GLY A 360 0.30 21.08 12.36
C GLY A 360 1.28 21.03 13.55
N GLN A 361 1.03 21.77 14.64
CA GLN A 361 1.97 21.98 15.78
C GLN A 361 1.79 21.01 16.95
N PHE A 362 0.81 20.11 16.90
CA PHE A 362 0.48 19.20 18.02
C PHE A 362 1.66 18.32 18.47
N TYR A 363 2.45 17.79 17.55
CA TYR A 363 3.56 16.91 17.91
C TYR A 363 4.70 17.66 18.58
N GLU A 364 5.00 18.86 18.09
CA GLU A 364 6.02 19.76 18.62
C GLU A 364 5.66 20.18 20.04
N TYR A 365 4.42 20.61 20.25
CA TYR A 365 3.90 20.95 21.57
C TYR A 365 3.99 19.76 22.55
N MET A 366 3.52 18.57 22.14
CA MET A 366 3.59 17.39 23.01
C MET A 366 5.04 16.95 23.28
N ALA A 367 5.96 17.14 22.33
CA ALA A 367 7.38 16.79 22.47
C ALA A 367 8.08 17.68 23.49
N GLU A 368 7.79 18.98 23.46
CA GLU A 368 8.23 19.95 24.46
C GLU A 368 7.75 19.57 25.86
N LEU A 369 6.46 19.25 26.03
CA LEU A 369 5.89 18.86 27.32
C LEU A 369 6.53 17.62 27.94
N VAL A 370 7.00 16.68 27.11
CA VAL A 370 7.69 15.47 27.59
C VAL A 370 9.22 15.58 27.56
N GLY A 371 9.78 16.73 27.15
CA GLY A 371 11.21 16.97 27.04
C GLY A 371 11.91 16.02 26.06
N VAL A 372 11.34 15.83 24.87
CA VAL A 372 11.91 15.00 23.80
C VAL A 372 12.28 15.89 22.61
N ASP A 373 13.54 15.90 22.23
CA ASP A 373 13.99 16.62 21.03
C ASP A 373 13.54 15.88 19.75
N ILE A 374 12.75 16.57 18.93
CA ILE A 374 12.25 16.09 17.64
C ILE A 374 12.73 16.95 16.46
N ASP A 375 13.64 17.89 16.71
CA ASP A 375 14.25 18.73 15.68
C ASP A 375 14.89 17.85 14.59
N PRO A 376 14.50 17.97 13.31
CA PRO A 376 15.06 17.17 12.24
C PRO A 376 16.57 17.35 12.05
N GLY A 377 17.12 18.53 12.35
CA GLY A 377 18.54 18.83 12.19
C GLY A 377 19.42 18.16 13.24
N ARG A 378 18.91 18.02 14.48
CA ARG A 378 19.63 17.31 15.57
C ARG A 378 19.23 15.84 15.68
N ASN A 379 17.99 15.53 15.38
CA ASN A 379 17.41 14.20 15.49
C ASN A 379 16.50 13.89 14.29
N PRO A 380 17.08 13.47 13.15
CA PRO A 380 16.34 13.19 11.91
C PRO A 380 15.20 12.18 12.05
N PHE A 381 15.23 11.35 13.11
CA PHE A 381 14.22 10.32 13.38
C PHE A 381 13.37 10.61 14.61
N GLY A 382 13.59 11.76 15.28
CA GLY A 382 12.95 12.14 16.53
C GLY A 382 11.43 12.15 16.39
N ARG A 383 10.93 12.88 15.38
CA ARG A 383 9.50 12.99 15.10
C ARG A 383 8.84 11.63 14.82
N LYS A 384 9.46 10.77 14.00
CA LYS A 384 8.91 9.44 13.67
C LYS A 384 8.81 8.54 14.91
N ASN A 385 9.86 8.49 15.73
CA ASN A 385 9.87 7.68 16.96
C ASN A 385 8.92 8.25 18.02
N PHE A 386 8.82 9.58 18.09
CA PHE A 386 7.90 10.29 18.98
C PHE A 386 6.45 9.94 18.66
N LYS A 387 6.02 10.02 17.40
CA LYS A 387 4.66 9.62 16.98
C LYS A 387 4.33 8.20 17.45
N VAL A 388 5.22 7.22 17.21
CA VAL A 388 5.00 5.83 17.64
C VAL A 388 4.78 5.73 19.17
N LYS A 389 5.55 6.46 19.97
CA LYS A 389 5.38 6.47 21.43
C LYS A 389 4.07 7.14 21.84
N LEU A 390 3.76 8.32 21.28
CA LEU A 390 2.54 9.05 21.58
C LEU A 390 1.30 8.21 21.29
N PHE A 391 1.19 7.62 20.10
CA PHE A 391 0.04 6.79 19.75
C PHE A 391 -0.04 5.52 20.61
N SER A 392 1.08 4.85 20.90
CA SER A 392 1.07 3.63 21.72
C SER A 392 0.87 3.88 23.22
N GLN A 393 0.96 5.13 23.68
CA GLN A 393 0.80 5.51 25.08
C GLN A 393 -0.46 6.36 25.36
N VAL A 394 -1.10 6.92 24.33
CA VAL A 394 -2.26 7.81 24.49
C VAL A 394 -3.48 7.27 23.74
N PHE A 395 -3.36 7.14 22.41
CA PHE A 395 -4.50 6.83 21.55
C PHE A 395 -4.79 5.32 21.51
N PHE A 396 -3.82 4.48 21.17
CA PHE A 396 -4.03 3.08 20.83
C PHE A 396 -3.59 2.12 21.93
N CYS A 397 -3.90 2.47 23.17
CA CYS A 397 -3.68 1.63 24.34
C CYS A 397 -4.85 1.67 25.32
N LYS A 398 -4.85 0.70 26.23
CA LYS A 398 -5.76 0.66 27.38
C LYS A 398 -5.55 1.88 28.29
N ASP A 399 -6.60 2.30 28.98
CA ASP A 399 -6.58 3.54 29.79
C ASP A 399 -5.58 3.51 30.94
N TRP A 400 -5.43 2.36 31.60
CA TRP A 400 -4.42 2.21 32.67
C TRP A 400 -3.00 2.52 32.17
N HIS A 401 -2.71 2.23 30.89
CA HIS A 401 -1.40 2.50 30.31
C HIS A 401 -1.24 4.00 30.06
N THR A 402 -2.28 4.68 29.57
CA THR A 402 -2.28 6.14 29.42
C THR A 402 -2.02 6.82 30.76
N GLN A 403 -2.77 6.46 31.80
CA GLN A 403 -2.66 7.05 33.14
C GLN A 403 -1.29 6.86 33.79
N LYS A 404 -0.59 5.76 33.48
CA LYS A 404 0.75 5.47 34.04
C LYS A 404 1.89 6.07 33.23
N SER A 405 1.73 6.15 31.91
CA SER A 405 2.81 6.56 31.00
C SER A 405 3.17 8.04 31.11
N LYS A 406 4.44 8.40 30.83
CA LYS A 406 4.89 9.81 30.80
C LYS A 406 4.08 10.64 29.82
N PHE A 407 3.86 10.11 28.61
CA PHE A 407 3.12 10.79 27.54
C PHE A 407 1.65 10.96 27.91
N GLY A 408 1.01 9.92 28.44
CA GLY A 408 -0.40 9.97 28.81
C GLY A 408 -0.68 10.87 30.00
N LYS A 409 0.19 10.91 31.02
CA LYS A 409 0.06 11.88 32.13
C LYS A 409 0.06 13.32 31.64
N LYS A 410 1.04 13.69 30.81
CA LYS A 410 1.11 15.04 30.20
C LYS A 410 -0.08 15.33 29.28
N PHE A 411 -0.54 14.33 28.53
CA PHE A 411 -1.74 14.50 27.72
C PHE A 411 -2.99 14.75 28.57
N ILE A 412 -3.19 14.02 29.66
CA ILE A 412 -4.33 14.18 30.58
C ILE A 412 -4.28 15.53 31.30
N GLU A 413 -3.09 16.00 31.68
CA GLU A 413 -2.88 17.29 32.33
C GLU A 413 -3.29 18.46 31.40
N HIS A 414 -2.87 18.43 30.14
CA HIS A 414 -3.12 19.53 29.20
C HIS A 414 -4.41 19.42 28.39
N PHE A 415 -4.93 18.20 28.20
CA PHE A 415 -6.13 17.93 27.39
C PHE A 415 -7.13 16.97 28.09
N PRO A 416 -7.56 17.26 29.34
CA PRO A 416 -8.42 16.35 30.10
C PRO A 416 -9.77 16.04 29.42
N ASP A 417 -10.41 17.02 28.79
CA ASP A 417 -11.70 16.85 28.13
C ASP A 417 -11.58 16.08 26.81
N VAL A 418 -10.48 16.28 26.08
CA VAL A 418 -10.14 15.47 24.91
C VAL A 418 -9.93 14.03 25.32
N TYR A 419 -9.14 13.80 26.38
CA TYR A 419 -8.92 12.45 26.90
C TYR A 419 -10.22 11.77 27.31
N ARG A 420 -11.15 12.49 27.96
CA ARG A 420 -12.47 11.95 28.32
C ARG A 420 -13.24 11.44 27.10
N LEU A 421 -13.23 12.17 25.98
CA LEU A 421 -13.82 11.68 24.73
C LEU A 421 -13.08 10.43 24.22
N LEU A 422 -11.74 10.44 24.22
CA LEU A 422 -10.96 9.26 23.79
C LEU A 422 -11.30 8.02 24.62
N GLN A 423 -11.49 8.15 25.95
CA GLN A 423 -11.90 7.04 26.81
C GLN A 423 -13.29 6.50 26.45
N GLN A 424 -14.24 7.40 26.15
CA GLN A 424 -15.58 7.00 25.70
C GLN A 424 -15.50 6.21 24.39
N LEU A 425 -14.71 6.69 23.42
CA LEU A 425 -14.50 6.02 22.13
C LEU A 425 -13.72 4.70 22.24
N LYS A 426 -12.92 4.52 23.29
CA LYS A 426 -12.22 3.26 23.60
C LYS A 426 -13.12 2.22 24.26
N THR A 427 -14.34 2.54 24.67
CA THR A 427 -15.20 1.60 25.39
C THR A 427 -16.13 0.87 24.41
N PRO A 428 -16.38 -0.45 24.56
CA PRO A 428 -15.82 -1.39 25.54
C PRO A 428 -14.42 -1.94 25.17
N ASN A 429 -13.89 -1.64 23.99
CA ASN A 429 -12.60 -2.16 23.53
C ASN A 429 -11.69 -1.04 22.99
N TYR A 430 -10.47 -0.91 23.53
CA TYR A 430 -9.55 0.19 23.17
C TYR A 430 -9.28 0.31 21.66
N LYS A 431 -9.43 -0.79 20.91
CA LYS A 431 -9.31 -0.81 19.45
C LYS A 431 -10.38 0.00 18.74
N ASN A 432 -11.53 0.24 19.38
CA ASN A 432 -12.65 1.00 18.84
C ASN A 432 -12.23 2.41 18.46
N LEU A 433 -11.40 3.09 19.25
CA LEU A 433 -10.92 4.43 18.90
C LEU A 433 -10.18 4.43 17.55
N ALA A 434 -9.28 3.47 17.32
CA ALA A 434 -8.55 3.35 16.05
C ALA A 434 -9.51 3.08 14.88
N THR A 435 -10.46 2.16 15.07
CA THR A 435 -11.47 1.84 14.05
C THR A 435 -12.35 3.05 13.74
N THR A 436 -12.82 3.77 14.75
CA THR A 436 -13.67 4.95 14.57
C THR A 436 -12.92 6.05 13.83
N LEU A 437 -11.69 6.40 14.24
CA LEU A 437 -10.89 7.41 13.56
C LEU A 437 -10.62 7.04 12.09
N GLN A 438 -10.28 5.79 11.80
CA GLN A 438 -10.06 5.32 10.43
C GLN A 438 -11.34 5.35 9.58
N ARG A 439 -12.51 5.10 10.19
CA ARG A 439 -13.80 5.17 9.49
C ARG A 439 -14.23 6.60 9.24
N THR A 440 -14.03 7.50 10.20
CA THR A 440 -14.28 8.94 10.02
C THR A 440 -13.37 9.51 8.94
N GLU A 441 -12.08 9.15 8.96
CA GLU A 441 -11.10 9.49 7.91
C GLU A 441 -11.57 9.00 6.53
N ALA A 442 -11.90 7.71 6.39
CA ALA A 442 -12.32 7.15 5.11
C ALA A 442 -13.65 7.73 4.62
N ALA A 443 -14.62 7.96 5.51
CA ALA A 443 -15.90 8.58 5.14
C ALA A 443 -15.69 10.00 4.61
N PHE A 444 -14.89 10.81 5.29
CA PHE A 444 -14.63 12.18 4.85
C PHE A 444 -13.80 12.21 3.56
N MET A 445 -12.65 11.52 3.53
CA MET A 445 -11.72 11.59 2.40
C MET A 445 -12.29 10.95 1.13
N LEU A 446 -12.94 9.79 1.26
CA LEU A 446 -13.39 9.01 0.11
C LEU A 446 -14.83 9.36 -0.26
N ASP A 447 -15.75 9.31 0.72
CA ASP A 447 -17.18 9.45 0.42
C ASP A 447 -17.62 10.89 0.20
N CYS A 448 -16.94 11.87 0.82
CA CYS A 448 -17.20 13.29 0.60
C CYS A 448 -16.25 13.91 -0.43
N VAL A 449 -14.96 14.00 -0.10
CA VAL A 449 -14.01 14.80 -0.90
C VAL A 449 -13.71 14.17 -2.26
N MET A 450 -13.29 12.91 -2.27
CA MET A 450 -12.92 12.22 -3.51
C MET A 450 -14.11 12.08 -4.46
N THR A 451 -15.30 11.75 -3.93
CA THR A 451 -16.55 11.77 -4.72
C THR A 451 -16.76 13.11 -5.41
N HIS A 452 -16.63 14.22 -4.67
CA HIS A 452 -16.86 15.55 -5.23
C HIS A 452 -15.84 15.93 -6.31
N LEU A 453 -14.55 15.66 -6.07
CA LEU A 453 -13.50 15.88 -7.07
C LEU A 453 -13.76 15.08 -8.36
N GLN A 454 -14.20 13.83 -8.21
CA GLN A 454 -14.53 12.97 -9.34
C GLN A 454 -15.73 13.47 -10.14
N GLU A 455 -16.77 13.99 -9.47
CA GLU A 455 -17.93 14.63 -10.11
C GLU A 455 -17.54 15.88 -10.92
N MET A 456 -16.54 16.63 -10.44
CA MET A 456 -15.97 17.79 -11.14
C MET A 456 -15.03 17.41 -12.30
N GLY A 457 -14.76 16.12 -12.49
CA GLY A 457 -13.87 15.63 -13.55
C GLY A 457 -12.38 15.73 -13.21
N VAL A 458 -12.03 16.06 -11.96
CA VAL A 458 -10.64 16.10 -11.50
C VAL A 458 -10.13 14.67 -11.33
N TRP A 459 -8.94 14.38 -11.87
CA TRP A 459 -8.30 13.09 -11.65
C TRP A 459 -7.67 13.07 -10.25
N CYS A 460 -8.00 12.06 -9.47
CA CYS A 460 -7.43 11.88 -8.14
C CYS A 460 -7.36 10.42 -7.71
N ALA A 461 -6.46 10.11 -6.79
CA ALA A 461 -6.38 8.80 -6.16
C ALA A 461 -6.06 8.95 -4.67
N SER A 462 -6.60 8.07 -3.83
CA SER A 462 -6.38 8.15 -2.38
C SER A 462 -5.22 7.28 -1.91
N ILE A 463 -4.39 7.80 -1.00
CA ILE A 463 -3.52 7.00 -0.13
C ILE A 463 -3.95 7.28 1.32
N HIS A 464 -4.98 6.57 1.76
CA HIS A 464 -5.61 6.75 3.08
C HIS A 464 -6.11 8.20 3.29
N ASP A 465 -5.40 8.96 4.13
CA ASP A 465 -5.65 10.33 4.56
C ASP A 465 -5.06 11.39 3.61
N SER A 466 -4.61 10.98 2.44
CA SER A 466 -4.03 11.86 1.42
C SER A 466 -4.63 11.63 0.04
N ILE A 467 -4.62 12.69 -0.76
CA ILE A 467 -5.10 12.69 -2.15
C ILE A 467 -3.93 12.95 -3.09
N VAL A 468 -3.68 12.01 -3.98
CA VAL A 468 -2.77 12.14 -5.12
C VAL A 468 -3.52 12.79 -6.28
N CYS A 469 -2.94 13.81 -6.88
CA CYS A 469 -3.47 14.53 -8.04
C CYS A 469 -2.34 14.98 -8.97
N LEU A 470 -2.70 15.53 -10.13
CA LEU A 470 -1.77 16.24 -11.00
C LEU A 470 -1.36 17.56 -10.31
N GLU A 471 -0.11 17.98 -10.48
CA GLU A 471 0.39 19.21 -9.87
C GLU A 471 -0.43 20.45 -10.28
N CYS A 472 -0.91 20.52 -11.52
CA CYS A 472 -1.75 21.61 -11.99
C CYS A 472 -3.10 21.72 -11.25
N ASP A 473 -3.59 20.61 -10.68
CA ASP A 473 -4.85 20.55 -9.94
C ASP A 473 -4.65 20.68 -8.42
N GLN A 474 -3.40 20.80 -7.95
CA GLN A 474 -3.05 20.77 -6.52
C GLN A 474 -3.88 21.78 -5.71
N ASP A 475 -3.87 23.05 -6.11
CA ASP A 475 -4.53 24.12 -5.36
C ASP A 475 -6.05 23.91 -5.35
N HIS A 476 -6.61 23.41 -6.45
CA HIS A 476 -8.01 23.08 -6.53
C HIS A 476 -8.38 21.95 -5.55
N VAL A 477 -7.60 20.87 -5.52
CA VAL A 477 -7.79 19.75 -4.58
C VAL A 477 -7.67 20.20 -3.12
N ILE A 478 -6.68 21.04 -2.80
CA ILE A 478 -6.50 21.60 -1.46
C ILE A 478 -7.71 22.46 -1.07
N ASN A 479 -8.17 23.35 -1.96
CA ASN A 479 -9.33 24.19 -1.69
C ASN A 479 -10.60 23.36 -1.46
N THR A 480 -10.84 22.33 -2.28
CA THR A 480 -11.97 21.42 -2.09
C THR A 480 -11.92 20.70 -0.73
N LEU A 481 -10.73 20.24 -0.32
CA LEU A 481 -10.53 19.64 1.02
C LEU A 481 -10.88 20.63 2.14
N LEU A 482 -10.33 21.84 2.08
CA LEU A 482 -10.52 22.87 3.10
C LEU A 482 -11.98 23.35 3.16
N GLU A 483 -12.61 23.58 2.02
CA GLU A 483 -14.03 23.94 1.93
C GLU A 483 -14.95 22.86 2.51
N ALA A 484 -14.65 21.58 2.24
CA ALA A 484 -15.41 20.47 2.82
C ALA A 484 -15.29 20.43 4.35
N PHE A 485 -14.07 20.60 4.90
CA PHE A 485 -13.86 20.65 6.36
C PHE A 485 -14.55 21.87 7.00
N GLU A 486 -14.48 23.04 6.36
CA GLU A 486 -15.08 24.27 6.87
C GLU A 486 -16.61 24.21 6.79
N ARG A 487 -17.17 23.64 5.73
CA ARG A 487 -18.61 23.44 5.57
C ARG A 487 -19.18 22.51 6.64
N GLU A 488 -18.58 21.33 6.82
CA GLU A 488 -19.14 20.26 7.66
C GLU A 488 -18.78 20.41 9.14
N TYR A 489 -17.57 20.88 9.44
CA TYR A 489 -17.03 20.86 10.79
C TYR A 489 -16.62 22.24 11.32
N LYS A 490 -16.52 23.27 10.46
CA LYS A 490 -15.93 24.59 10.76
C LYS A 490 -14.51 24.45 11.30
N LEU A 491 -13.74 23.60 10.62
CA LEU A 491 -12.33 23.33 10.91
C LEU A 491 -11.54 23.50 9.61
N SER A 492 -10.26 23.81 9.74
CA SER A 492 -9.34 23.90 8.59
C SER A 492 -8.01 23.26 8.96
N PRO A 493 -7.71 22.04 8.47
CA PRO A 493 -6.42 21.43 8.71
C PRO A 493 -5.33 22.05 7.84
N LYS A 494 -4.09 21.98 8.32
CA LYS A 494 -2.91 22.20 7.48
C LYS A 494 -2.75 21.03 6.52
N ILE A 495 -2.72 21.34 5.23
CA ILE A 495 -2.39 20.38 4.16
C ILE A 495 -0.92 20.55 3.77
N GLU A 496 -0.19 19.44 3.67
CA GLU A 496 1.22 19.40 3.28
C GLU A 496 1.32 18.71 1.90
N PRO A 497 1.39 19.48 0.79
CA PRO A 497 1.61 18.90 -0.53
C PRO A 497 3.04 18.35 -0.63
N GLU A 498 3.17 17.07 -0.98
CA GLU A 498 4.43 16.39 -1.22
C GLU A 498 4.51 15.98 -2.70
N LEU A 499 5.47 16.53 -3.44
CA LEU A 499 5.78 16.04 -4.78
C LEU A 499 6.24 14.58 -4.70
N LEU A 500 5.55 13.70 -5.42
CA LEU A 500 5.94 12.28 -5.48
C LEU A 500 7.27 12.15 -6.23
N ARG A 501 7.41 12.84 -7.36
CA ARG A 501 8.63 12.87 -8.18
C ARG A 501 9.50 14.07 -7.79
N LYS A 502 10.75 13.82 -7.40
CA LYS A 502 11.77 14.87 -7.18
C LYS A 502 12.29 15.41 -8.52
N ALA A 503 12.72 16.67 -8.53
CA ALA A 503 13.18 17.37 -9.73
C ALA A 503 14.39 16.67 -10.40
N GLU A 504 14.57 16.88 -11.71
CA GLU A 504 15.67 16.25 -12.47
C GLU A 504 17.07 16.65 -11.98
N SER A 505 17.22 17.81 -11.34
CA SER A 505 18.46 18.22 -10.66
C SER A 505 18.91 17.25 -9.57
N ASP A 506 17.98 16.53 -8.93
CA ASP A 506 18.28 15.52 -7.91
C ASP A 506 18.65 14.16 -8.53
N ARG A 507 18.38 13.94 -9.84
CA ARG A 507 18.74 12.71 -10.57
C ARG A 507 20.23 12.67 -10.91
N VAL A 508 20.84 13.84 -11.15
CA VAL A 508 22.27 13.95 -11.52
C VAL A 508 23.19 13.51 -10.37
N HIS A 509 22.79 13.73 -9.12
CA HIS A 509 23.54 13.26 -7.94
C HIS A 509 23.57 11.72 -7.81
N PHE A 510 22.60 11.03 -8.41
CA PHE A 510 22.54 9.56 -8.45
C PHE A 510 23.42 8.96 -9.57
N GLN A 511 23.54 9.66 -10.69
CA GLN A 511 24.40 9.23 -11.80
C GLN A 511 25.88 9.52 -11.51
N SER A 512 26.20 10.70 -10.96
CA SER A 512 27.60 11.09 -10.70
C SER A 512 28.29 10.25 -9.63
N THR A 513 27.57 9.76 -8.62
CA THR A 513 28.12 8.89 -7.57
C THR A 513 28.34 7.44 -8.03
N THR A 514 27.74 7.03 -9.15
CA THR A 514 27.88 5.67 -9.69
C THR A 514 29.08 5.57 -10.64
N GLU A 515 29.37 6.62 -11.41
CA GLU A 515 30.52 6.64 -12.33
C GLU A 515 31.85 6.86 -11.62
N LEU A 516 31.88 7.62 -10.52
CA LEU A 516 33.11 7.87 -9.75
C LEU A 516 33.60 6.65 -8.92
N LYS A 517 32.80 5.59 -8.78
CA LYS A 517 33.20 4.35 -8.08
C LYS A 517 33.57 3.19 -9.00
N GLN A 518 33.42 3.34 -10.31
CA GLN A 518 33.92 2.36 -11.30
C GLN A 518 35.28 2.75 -11.89
N ALA A 519 35.80 3.93 -11.53
CA ALA A 519 37.09 4.46 -11.99
C ALA A 519 38.14 4.61 -10.87
N ALA A 520 37.96 3.94 -9.72
CA ALA A 520 38.91 3.95 -8.60
C ALA A 520 39.24 2.53 -8.12
#